data_AF-A0AAV9ATR5-F1
#
_entry.id   AF-A0AAV9ATR5-F1
#
_cell.length_a   1.000
_cell.length_b   1.000
_cell.length_c   1.000
_cell.angle_alpha   90.00
_cell.angle_beta   90.00
_cell.angle_gamma   90.00
#
_symmetry.space_group_name_H-M   'P 1'
#
loop_
_entity.id
_entity.type
_entity.pdbx_description
1 polymer ?
#
loop_
_entity_poly.entity_id
_entity_poly.type
_entity_poly.pdbx_seq_one_letter_code
_entity_poly.pdbx_strand_id
1 'polypeptide(L)'
;MLHATTFDRGDNGEWKLSYKNRYVEADTFLMEKERNRPLFLPSAEGEPRALLVATLLNMASTCTLTNMLRFGKVTKDYNNTNVFEHGGKVYTIAENHLPYEVDTSNLKTGKIWDINGWDRPFNSHPKV
;
A
#
# COMPACT_ATOMS: atom_id res chain seq x y z
N MET A 1 -1.23 7.15 -3.98
CA MET A 1 -2.56 7.46 -4.57
C MET A 1 -2.53 6.94 -5.99
N LEU A 2 -3.59 6.29 -6.43
CA LEU A 2 -3.74 5.82 -7.81
C LEU A 2 -4.36 6.90 -8.67
N HIS A 3 -3.87 7.01 -9.89
CA HIS A 3 -4.42 7.86 -10.94
C HIS A 3 -4.64 6.97 -12.17
N ALA A 4 -5.87 6.95 -12.69
CA ALA A 4 -6.21 6.19 -13.88
C ALA A 4 -6.84 7.12 -14.92
N THR A 5 -6.25 7.08 -16.11
CA THR A 5 -6.71 7.79 -17.30
C THR A 5 -7.08 6.75 -18.33
N THR A 6 -8.37 6.65 -18.65
CA THR A 6 -8.89 5.67 -19.61
C THR A 6 -9.24 6.37 -20.92
N PHE A 7 -8.77 5.79 -22.02
CA PHE A 7 -9.09 6.20 -23.38
C PHE A 7 -10.03 5.17 -23.98
N ASP A 8 -11.24 5.58 -24.30
CA ASP A 8 -12.26 4.73 -24.92
C ASP A 8 -12.60 5.31 -26.29
N ARG A 9 -12.70 4.46 -27.32
CA ARG A 9 -13.01 4.89 -28.68
C ARG A 9 -14.39 4.40 -29.02
N GLY A 10 -15.33 5.34 -29.18
CA GLY A 10 -16.69 5.03 -29.59
C GLY A 10 -16.74 4.50 -31.03
N ASP A 11 -17.85 3.84 -31.38
CA ASP A 11 -18.08 3.28 -32.72
C ASP A 11 -18.06 4.33 -33.84
N ASN A 12 -18.37 5.59 -33.50
CA ASN A 12 -18.29 6.76 -34.38
C ASN A 12 -16.85 7.28 -34.57
N GLY A 13 -15.85 6.66 -33.92
CA GLY A 13 -14.45 7.05 -33.98
C GLY A 13 -14.04 8.17 -33.01
N GLU A 14 -14.97 8.71 -32.21
CA GLU A 14 -14.69 9.72 -31.19
C GLU A 14 -13.99 9.12 -29.97
N TRP A 15 -13.02 9.86 -29.42
CA TRP A 15 -12.33 9.46 -28.20
C TRP A 15 -13.02 10.04 -26.97
N LYS A 16 -13.36 9.16 -26.03
CA LYS A 16 -13.83 9.51 -24.70
C LYS A 16 -12.68 9.31 -23.70
N LEU A 17 -12.30 10.40 -23.05
CA LEU A 17 -11.34 10.40 -21.97
C LEU A 17 -12.08 10.34 -20.63
N SER A 18 -11.65 9.48 -19.72
CA SER A 18 -12.12 9.51 -18.33
C SER A 18 -10.96 9.43 -17.35
N TYR A 19 -11.14 10.07 -16.20
CA TYR A 19 -10.14 10.14 -15.15
C TYR A 19 -10.75 9.73 -13.82
N LYS A 20 -10.02 8.90 -13.07
CA LYS A 20 -10.36 8.50 -11.71
C LYS A 20 -9.10 8.54 -10.85
N ASN A 21 -9.26 8.89 -9.58
CA ASN A 21 -8.20 8.72 -8.59
C ASN A 21 -8.77 8.15 -7.31
N ARG A 22 -7.93 7.40 -6.58
CA ARG A 22 -8.29 6.85 -5.27
C ARG A 22 -7.03 6.60 -4.44
N TYR A 23 -7.12 6.76 -3.13
CA TYR A 23 -6.07 6.27 -2.24
C TYR A 23 -6.05 4.75 -2.21
N VAL A 24 -4.85 4.17 -2.10
CA VAL A 24 -4.73 2.75 -1.78
C VAL A 24 -5.11 2.59 -0.31
N GLU A 25 -6.16 1.84 -0.05
CA GLU A 25 -6.73 1.62 1.29
C GLU A 25 -5.97 0.49 2.01
N ALA A 26 -4.64 0.64 2.14
CA ALA A 26 -3.79 -0.28 2.90
C ALA A 26 -4.12 -0.23 4.40
N ASP A 27 -3.78 -1.28 5.15
CA ASP A 27 -4.13 -1.42 6.58
C ASP A 27 -3.76 -0.18 7.39
N THR A 28 -2.51 0.27 7.29
CA THR A 28 -2.02 1.44 8.02
C THR A 28 -2.67 2.76 7.58
N PHE A 29 -3.10 2.87 6.32
CA PHE A 29 -3.85 4.04 5.83
C PHE A 29 -5.24 4.07 6.46
N LEU A 30 -5.91 2.92 6.55
CA LEU A 30 -7.20 2.81 7.21
C LEU A 30 -7.10 3.12 8.71
N MET A 31 -6.05 2.66 9.39
CA MET A 31 -5.80 3.02 10.80
C MET A 31 -5.64 4.52 11.01
N GLU A 32 -4.86 5.20 10.17
CA GLU A 32 -4.67 6.65 10.23
C GLU A 32 -5.95 7.42 9.90
N LYS A 33 -6.74 6.92 8.94
CA LYS A 33 -8.02 7.49 8.55
C LYS A 33 -9.05 7.39 9.68
N GLU A 34 -9.14 6.24 10.35
CA GLU A 34 -10.03 6.02 11.49
C GLU A 34 -9.68 6.97 12.66
N ARG A 35 -8.39 7.15 12.94
CA ARG A 35 -7.92 8.03 14.03
C ARG A 35 -7.80 9.50 13.64
N ASN A 36 -8.07 9.83 12.37
CA ASN A 36 -7.95 11.15 11.77
C ASN A 36 -6.62 11.87 12.08
N ARG A 37 -5.50 11.12 12.10
CA ARG A 37 -4.15 11.66 12.32
C ARG A 37 -3.08 10.69 11.82
N PRO A 38 -1.88 11.18 11.48
CA PRO A 38 -0.72 10.33 11.24
C PRO A 38 -0.37 9.50 12.50
N LEU A 39 -0.07 8.23 12.30
CA LEU A 39 0.29 7.28 13.35
C LEU A 39 1.72 6.76 13.19
N PHE A 40 2.22 6.74 11.96
CA PHE A 40 3.54 6.24 11.62
C PHE A 40 4.46 7.39 11.24
N LEU A 41 5.71 7.33 11.71
CA LEU A 41 6.73 8.28 11.28
C LEU A 41 7.15 7.99 9.82
N PRO A 42 7.37 9.03 9.00
CA PRO A 42 7.76 8.86 7.61
C PRO A 42 9.17 8.27 7.51
N SER A 43 9.30 7.10 6.90
CA SER A 43 10.58 6.36 6.87
C SER A 43 11.69 7.06 6.08
N ALA A 44 11.35 7.91 5.11
CA ALA A 44 12.34 8.62 4.29
C ALA A 44 12.81 9.95 4.88
N GLU A 45 11.97 10.61 5.68
CA GLU A 45 12.21 11.99 6.16
C GLU A 45 12.39 12.08 7.69
N GLY A 46 12.08 11.00 8.42
CA GLY A 46 12.14 10.98 9.87
C GLY A 46 13.57 11.01 10.42
N GLU A 47 13.74 11.61 11.60
CA GLU A 47 15.01 11.55 12.31
C GLU A 47 15.34 10.08 12.67
N PRO A 48 16.56 9.58 12.40
CA PRO A 48 16.87 8.16 12.51
C PRO A 48 16.64 7.54 13.89
N ARG A 49 16.94 8.25 14.98
CA ARG A 49 16.73 7.73 16.35
C ARG A 49 15.24 7.67 16.69
N ALA A 50 14.48 8.67 16.29
CA ALA A 50 13.02 8.69 16.44
C ALA A 50 12.37 7.56 15.63
N LEU A 51 12.85 7.30 14.40
CA LEU A 51 12.41 6.17 13.59
C LEU A 51 12.70 4.82 14.25
N LEU A 52 13.90 4.65 14.81
CA LEU A 52 14.27 3.44 15.56
C LEU A 52 13.35 3.22 16.76
N VAL A 53 13.15 4.26 17.59
CA VAL A 53 12.28 4.19 18.76
C VAL A 53 10.83 3.92 18.36
N ALA A 54 10.32 4.60 17.33
CA ALA A 54 8.97 4.37 16.82
C ALA A 54 8.79 2.94 16.30
N THR A 55 9.76 2.44 15.54
CA THR A 55 9.77 1.06 15.03
C THR A 55 9.72 0.06 16.19
N LEU A 56 10.57 0.24 17.21
CA LEU A 56 10.56 -0.60 18.40
C LEU A 56 9.23 -0.52 19.14
N LEU A 57 8.66 0.66 19.36
CA LEU A 57 7.37 0.80 20.05
C LEU A 57 6.19 0.25 19.25
N ASN A 58 6.28 0.26 17.91
CA ASN A 58 5.24 -0.31 17.05
C ASN A 58 5.30 -1.85 17.03
N MET A 59 6.49 -2.43 17.18
CA MET A 59 6.79 -3.87 17.07
C MET A 59 6.98 -4.61 18.41
N ALA A 60 7.36 -3.92 19.48
CA ALA A 60 7.88 -4.56 20.69
C ALA A 60 6.79 -5.40 21.38
N SER A 61 6.83 -6.69 21.10
CA SER A 61 6.49 -7.75 22.01
C SER A 61 7.79 -8.24 22.63
N THR A 62 8.05 -7.83 23.87
CA THR A 62 9.04 -8.50 24.71
C THR A 62 8.42 -8.75 26.06
N CYS A 63 7.88 -9.97 26.20
CA CYS A 63 7.77 -10.70 27.45
C CYS A 63 6.81 -10.13 28.52
N THR A 64 5.52 -10.06 28.23
CA THR A 64 4.44 -10.53 29.13
C THR A 64 3.17 -10.67 28.29
N LEU A 65 2.24 -11.51 28.74
CA LEU A 65 0.95 -11.81 28.11
C LEU A 65 0.15 -10.54 27.72
N THR A 66 0.40 -9.92 26.56
CA THR A 66 -0.54 -9.10 25.75
C THR A 66 0.20 -8.34 24.64
N ASN A 67 -0.22 -8.59 23.39
CA ASN A 67 -0.38 -7.65 22.27
C ASN A 67 0.71 -6.63 21.91
N MET A 68 0.95 -6.52 20.59
CA MET A 68 1.77 -5.49 19.96
C MET A 68 1.41 -4.09 20.50
N LEU A 69 2.37 -3.35 21.08
CA LEU A 69 2.10 -2.20 21.96
C LEU A 69 1.35 -1.00 21.34
N ARG A 70 1.30 -0.87 20.00
CA ARG A 70 0.57 0.22 19.34
C ARG A 70 -0.28 -0.21 18.14
N PHE A 71 0.38 -0.76 17.12
CA PHE A 71 -0.26 -0.95 15.80
C PHE A 71 -0.02 -2.33 15.18
N GLY A 72 0.99 -3.06 15.64
CA GLY A 72 1.37 -4.36 15.08
C GLY A 72 1.92 -4.31 13.65
N LYS A 73 2.46 -3.16 13.27
CA LYS A 73 3.13 -2.89 11.98
C LYS A 73 4.38 -2.05 12.25
N VAL A 74 5.52 -2.44 11.71
CA VAL A 74 6.82 -1.74 11.88
C VAL A 74 6.70 -0.28 11.42
N THR A 75 6.24 -0.10 10.18
CA THR A 75 6.16 1.15 9.43
C THR A 75 4.84 1.21 8.67
N LYS A 76 4.59 2.35 7.99
CA LYS A 76 3.41 2.57 7.17
C LYS A 76 3.46 1.76 5.87
N ASP A 77 2.37 1.10 5.49
CA ASP A 77 2.23 0.39 4.22
C ASP A 77 1.95 1.40 3.09
N TYR A 78 2.98 1.78 2.31
CA TYR A 78 2.87 2.92 1.38
C TYR A 78 2.21 2.59 0.04
N ASN A 79 2.59 1.47 -0.61
CA ASN A 79 2.08 1.05 -1.92
C ASN A 79 2.00 2.18 -2.96
N ASN A 80 3.05 3.01 -3.04
CA ASN A 80 3.08 4.25 -3.81
C ASN A 80 4.21 4.32 -4.85
N THR A 81 5.06 3.29 -4.97
CA THR A 81 6.20 3.34 -5.89
C THR A 81 5.80 2.97 -7.30
N ASN A 82 5.06 1.87 -7.50
CA ASN A 82 4.74 1.37 -8.83
C ASN A 82 3.42 0.59 -8.88
N VAL A 83 2.97 0.29 -10.11
CA VAL A 83 1.84 -0.59 -10.43
C VAL A 83 2.30 -1.62 -11.48
N PHE A 84 1.91 -2.88 -11.34
CA PHE A 84 2.23 -3.93 -12.31
C PHE A 84 1.08 -4.92 -12.49
N GLU A 85 1.08 -5.65 -13.61
CA GLU A 85 0.12 -6.73 -13.87
C GLU A 85 0.81 -8.09 -13.72
N HIS A 86 0.15 -9.03 -13.05
CA HIS A 86 0.57 -10.41 -12.98
C HIS A 86 -0.64 -11.34 -12.83
N GLY A 87 -0.72 -12.40 -13.63
CA GLY A 87 -1.84 -13.36 -13.57
C GLY A 87 -3.22 -12.73 -13.84
N GLY A 88 -3.29 -11.73 -14.72
CA GLY A 88 -4.53 -11.02 -15.08
C GLY A 88 -5.05 -10.06 -14.00
N LYS A 89 -4.23 -9.76 -12.99
CA LYS A 89 -4.56 -8.85 -11.89
C LYS A 89 -3.53 -7.73 -11.82
N VAL A 90 -4.00 -6.56 -11.42
CA VAL A 90 -3.15 -5.36 -11.25
C VAL A 90 -2.86 -5.15 -9.78
N TYR A 91 -1.61 -4.84 -9.46
CA TYR A 91 -1.13 -4.66 -8.10
C TYR A 91 -0.41 -3.34 -7.94
N THR A 92 -0.56 -2.71 -6.78
CA THR A 92 0.26 -1.60 -6.30
C THR A 92 1.38 -2.13 -5.43
N ILE A 93 2.58 -1.54 -5.51
CA ILE A 93 3.77 -2.01 -4.80
C ILE A 93 4.60 -0.85 -4.25
N ALA A 94 5.25 -1.10 -3.12
CA ALA A 94 6.33 -0.30 -2.54
C ALA A 94 7.37 -1.25 -1.92
N GLU A 95 8.53 -0.72 -1.52
CA GLU A 95 9.69 -1.51 -1.07
C GLU A 95 9.48 -2.17 0.29
N ASN A 96 8.52 -1.69 1.07
CA ASN A 96 8.40 -2.00 2.50
C ASN A 96 7.18 -2.86 2.87
N HIS A 97 6.34 -3.23 1.89
CA HIS A 97 5.18 -4.08 2.12
C HIS A 97 4.87 -4.99 0.93
N LEU A 98 4.05 -6.01 1.16
CA LEU A 98 3.50 -6.84 0.09
C LEU A 98 2.56 -6.02 -0.82
N PRO A 99 2.49 -6.33 -2.12
CA PRO A 99 1.61 -5.61 -3.04
C PRO A 99 0.13 -5.77 -2.70
N TYR A 100 -0.68 -4.73 -2.96
CA TYR A 100 -2.14 -4.82 -2.88
C TYR A 100 -2.75 -4.89 -4.28
N GLU A 101 -3.66 -5.84 -4.47
CA GLU A 101 -4.49 -5.93 -5.68
C GLU A 101 -5.36 -4.67 -5.84
N VAL A 102 -5.63 -4.28 -7.09
CA VAL A 102 -6.44 -3.12 -7.43
C VAL A 102 -7.40 -3.46 -8.55
N ASP A 103 -8.68 -3.14 -8.36
CA ASP A 103 -9.67 -3.16 -9.42
C ASP A 103 -9.48 -1.93 -10.33
N THR A 104 -9.06 -2.14 -11.57
CA THR A 104 -8.78 -1.06 -12.53
C THR A 104 -10.04 -0.29 -12.95
N SER A 105 -11.23 -0.87 -12.82
CA SER A 105 -12.49 -0.23 -13.21
C SER A 105 -12.89 0.92 -12.27
N ASN A 106 -12.55 0.80 -10.99
CA ASN A 106 -13.01 1.71 -9.93
C ASN A 106 -11.92 2.09 -8.90
N LEU A 107 -10.71 1.59 -9.07
CA LEU A 107 -9.53 1.80 -8.23
C LEU A 107 -9.66 1.33 -6.78
N LYS A 108 -10.65 0.48 -6.47
CA LYS A 108 -10.77 -0.10 -5.13
C LYS A 108 -9.58 -1.02 -4.85
N THR A 109 -9.06 -0.88 -3.64
CA THR A 109 -8.04 -1.76 -3.10
C THR A 109 -8.66 -3.11 -2.75
N GLY A 110 -8.04 -4.17 -3.27
CA GLY A 110 -8.38 -5.56 -3.00
C GLY A 110 -7.53 -6.12 -1.86
N LYS A 111 -7.17 -7.40 -1.97
CA LYS A 111 -6.39 -8.11 -0.96
C LYS A 111 -4.88 -7.91 -1.20
N ILE A 112 -4.11 -8.14 -0.14
CA ILE A 112 -2.66 -8.31 -0.24
C ILE A 112 -2.38 -9.53 -1.13
N TRP A 113 -1.36 -9.42 -1.97
CA TRP A 113 -0.91 -10.50 -2.85
C TRP A 113 -0.32 -11.64 -2.01
N ASP A 114 -1.00 -12.78 -2.00
CA ASP A 114 -0.54 -14.03 -1.38
C ASP A 114 0.11 -14.93 -2.43
N ILE A 115 1.42 -15.16 -2.28
CA ILE A 115 2.19 -16.09 -3.13
C ILE A 115 2.61 -17.27 -2.28
N ASN A 116 1.70 -18.21 -2.06
CA ASN A 116 1.96 -19.48 -1.38
C ASN A 116 2.70 -19.30 -0.03
N GLY A 117 2.30 -18.33 0.79
CA GLY A 117 2.91 -18.09 2.10
C GLY A 117 4.18 -17.24 2.09
N TRP A 118 4.53 -16.59 0.97
CA TRP A 118 5.56 -15.56 0.97
C TRP A 118 5.13 -14.33 1.78
N ASP A 119 5.89 -13.99 2.81
CA ASP A 119 5.54 -12.96 3.81
C ASP A 119 6.46 -11.72 3.80
N ARG A 120 7.28 -11.57 2.75
CA ARG A 120 8.28 -10.49 2.65
C ARG A 120 8.01 -9.50 1.52
N PRO A 121 8.38 -8.22 1.66
CA PRO A 121 8.29 -7.25 0.58
C PRO A 121 9.11 -7.65 -0.66
N PHE A 122 8.73 -7.11 -1.82
CA PHE A 122 9.43 -7.25 -3.09
C PHE A 122 10.07 -5.92 -3.51
N ASN A 123 10.94 -5.97 -4.52
CA ASN A 123 11.33 -4.79 -5.27
C ASN A 123 10.11 -4.24 -6.05
N SER A 124 9.89 -2.93 -5.97
CA SER A 124 8.86 -2.18 -6.73
C SER A 124 9.03 -2.20 -8.26
N HIS A 125 10.13 -2.73 -8.79
CA HIS A 125 10.44 -2.83 -10.22
C HIS A 125 10.58 -4.31 -10.66
N PRO A 126 9.50 -5.11 -10.59
CA PRO A 126 9.52 -6.45 -11.13
C PRO A 126 9.76 -6.41 -12.64
N LYS A 127 10.54 -7.36 -13.13
CA LYS A 127 10.66 -7.62 -14.57
C LYS A 127 9.60 -8.64 -14.95
N VAL A 128 8.70 -8.23 -15.84
CA VAL A 128 7.61 -9.06 -16.38
C VAL A 128 7.99 -9.51 -17.78
#